data_AF-A0A0M8QQM4-F1
#
_entry.id   AF-A0A0M8QQM4-F1
#
_cell.length_a   1.000
_cell.length_b   1.000
_cell.length_c   1.000
_cell.angle_alpha   90.00
_cell.angle_beta   90.00
_cell.angle_gamma   90.00
#
_symmetry.space_group_name_H-M   'P 1'
#
loop_
_entity.id
_entity.type
_entity.pdbx_description
1 polymer ?
#
loop_
_entity_poly.entity_id
_entity_poly.type
_entity_poly.pdbx_seq_one_letter_code
_entity_poly.pdbx_strand_id
1 'polypeptide(L)'
;MKSLLGAWALAACAPAEAAAVEEHLGACGPCADEALRLRTAVGLLQRPESLDLDPGLRTRVLESCLERRPPRTPVPEWAAAYDAETARLDALLQDFGGSEWHAPVRLRWYESDEASSRRTTVAGVIAHLLTVDGLVAVALGLDDPLGDATAVRPTPWDRTEAYWRAARFPPTRSVRAPWRRQSHDLVRTVSLADGGAGRLPVSYGDYALPLHDAMLDRAFECWVHAEDIAEAVDYPYDPPSGRHLHRIVDLAARMLPAVLEHRRLHGLASPVERRLVAAGEPGRSLRLEIEGSGGGEWLIPLDSPAAKGSAEHEVAHVALDGAEFCRLAAGHVPPREAAVGQVGDRAAIRDVLMAAAGMSRM
;
A
#
# COMPACT_ATOMS: atom_id res chain seq x y z
N MET A 1 51.15 33.84 3.40
CA MET A 1 50.50 33.27 4.60
C MET A 1 49.31 34.11 5.06
N LYS A 2 49.46 35.41 5.34
CA LYS A 2 48.32 36.30 5.66
C LYS A 2 47.20 36.30 4.59
N SER A 3 47.57 36.17 3.32
CA SER A 3 46.62 36.09 2.18
C SER A 3 45.71 34.86 2.18
N LEU A 4 46.06 33.79 2.91
CA LEU A 4 45.28 32.54 2.97
C LEU A 4 44.36 32.46 4.18
N LEU A 5 44.45 33.39 5.14
CA LEU A 5 43.68 33.33 6.39
C LEU A 5 42.17 33.39 6.15
N GLY A 6 41.71 34.18 5.16
CA GLY A 6 40.30 34.24 4.78
C GLY A 6 39.78 32.94 4.16
N ALA A 7 40.53 32.35 3.23
CA ALA A 7 40.18 31.07 2.62
C ALA A 7 40.21 29.91 3.65
N TRP A 8 41.20 29.92 4.55
CA TRP A 8 41.30 28.95 5.63
C TRP A 8 40.15 29.09 6.63
N ALA A 9 39.74 30.32 6.98
CA ALA A 9 38.59 30.57 7.86
C ALA A 9 37.26 30.06 7.26
N LEU A 10 37.15 30.04 5.93
CA LEU A 10 36.00 29.49 5.19
C LEU A 10 36.11 27.99 4.88
N ALA A 11 37.16 27.31 5.37
CA ALA A 11 37.48 25.92 5.02
C ALA A 11 37.62 25.66 3.50
N ALA A 12 38.08 26.66 2.75
CA ALA A 12 38.19 26.64 1.29
C ALA A 12 39.64 26.41 0.78
N CYS A 13 40.59 26.16 1.68
CA CYS A 13 41.97 25.83 1.32
C CYS A 13 42.12 24.37 0.90
N ALA A 14 43.06 24.10 -0.01
CA ALA A 14 43.49 22.72 -0.26
C ALA A 14 44.19 22.15 1.00
N PRO A 15 44.22 20.81 1.20
CA PRO A 15 44.78 20.21 2.42
C PRO A 15 46.21 20.65 2.76
N ALA A 16 47.07 20.79 1.74
CA ALA A 16 48.46 21.23 1.93
C ALA A 16 48.56 22.72 2.36
N GLU A 17 47.67 23.57 1.85
CA GLU A 17 47.61 24.98 2.22
C GLU A 17 47.06 25.17 3.63
N ALA A 18 46.06 24.37 4.00
CA ALA A 18 45.51 24.37 5.35
C ALA A 18 46.55 24.00 6.40
N ALA A 19 47.32 22.93 6.16
CA ALA A 19 48.42 22.51 7.03
C ALA A 19 49.50 23.59 7.18
N ALA A 20 49.89 24.23 6.06
CA ALA A 20 50.88 25.31 6.08
C ALA A 20 50.39 26.57 6.82
N VAL A 21 49.08 26.86 6.78
CA VAL A 21 48.47 27.93 7.56
C VAL A 21 48.46 27.55 9.04
N GLU A 22 48.07 26.32 9.42
CA GLU A 22 48.03 25.87 10.81
C GLU A 22 49.41 25.93 11.49
N GLU A 23 50.46 25.47 10.79
CA GLU A 23 51.85 25.59 11.24
C GLU A 23 52.25 27.06 11.48
N HIS A 24 51.81 27.98 10.60
CA HIS A 24 52.05 29.42 10.76
C HIS A 24 51.37 30.00 12.00
N LEU A 25 50.13 29.61 12.25
CA LEU A 25 49.33 30.13 13.35
C LEU A 25 49.96 29.75 14.70
N GLY A 26 50.59 28.57 14.77
CA GLY A 26 51.38 28.16 15.94
C GLY A 26 52.62 29.03 16.21
N ALA A 27 53.15 29.70 15.19
CA ALA A 27 54.38 30.50 15.28
C ALA A 27 54.15 32.02 15.26
N CYS A 28 52.94 32.50 14.94
CA CYS A 28 52.64 33.92 14.74
C CYS A 28 51.35 34.35 15.44
N GLY A 29 51.48 34.89 16.66
CA GLY A 29 50.35 35.39 17.48
C GLY A 29 49.41 36.36 16.76
N PRO A 30 49.90 37.41 16.06
CA PRO A 30 49.04 38.33 15.32
C PRO A 30 48.20 37.67 14.21
N CYS A 31 48.74 36.63 13.56
CA CYS A 31 47.98 35.88 12.55
C CYS A 31 46.97 34.92 13.20
N ALA A 32 47.28 34.36 14.38
CA ALA A 32 46.35 33.56 15.16
C ALA A 32 45.13 34.40 15.63
N ASP A 33 45.37 35.61 16.13
CA ASP A 33 44.30 36.53 16.54
C ASP A 33 43.41 36.92 15.36
N GLU A 34 44.00 37.20 14.19
CA GLU A 34 43.25 37.51 12.98
C GLU A 34 42.46 36.30 12.46
N ALA A 35 43.06 35.10 12.49
CA ALA A 35 42.37 33.87 12.10
C ALA A 35 41.16 33.56 13.00
N LEU A 36 41.28 33.84 14.30
CA LEU A 36 40.17 33.70 15.25
C LEU A 36 39.04 34.69 14.92
N ARG A 37 39.36 35.97 14.68
CA ARG A 37 38.39 37.00 14.28
C ARG A 37 37.67 36.63 12.99
N LEU A 38 38.40 36.14 11.99
CA LEU A 38 37.84 35.71 10.72
C LEU A 38 36.89 34.50 10.91
N ARG A 39 37.25 33.50 11.73
CA ARG A 39 36.34 32.38 12.04
C ARG A 39 35.07 32.84 12.77
N THR A 40 35.19 33.77 13.71
CA THR A 40 34.01 34.37 14.36
C THR A 40 33.13 35.10 13.34
N ALA A 41 33.71 35.85 12.41
CA ALA A 41 32.98 36.54 11.36
C ALA A 41 32.30 35.58 10.37
N VAL A 42 32.95 34.48 10.00
CA VAL A 42 32.36 33.42 9.16
C VAL A 42 31.12 32.83 9.82
N GLY A 43 31.17 32.57 11.14
CA GLY A 43 30.00 32.09 11.89
C GLY A 43 28.82 33.06 11.92
N LEU A 44 29.04 34.37 11.71
CA LEU A 44 27.98 35.37 11.58
C LEU A 44 27.42 35.47 10.15
N LEU A 45 28.19 35.01 9.14
CA LEU A 45 27.80 35.02 7.73
C LEU A 45 27.11 33.72 7.30
N GLN A 46 27.43 32.61 7.96
CA GLN A 46 26.77 31.33 7.72
C GLN A 46 25.37 31.34 8.34
N ARG A 47 24.35 31.10 7.50
CA ARG A 47 23.05 30.69 8.03
C ARG A 47 23.25 29.35 8.76
N PRO A 48 22.63 29.14 9.93
CA PRO A 48 22.67 27.83 10.56
C PRO A 48 22.12 26.80 9.56
N GLU A 49 22.98 25.88 9.12
CA GLU A 49 22.53 24.74 8.32
C GLU A 49 21.68 23.84 9.22
N SER A 50 20.58 23.30 8.68
CA SER A 50 19.79 22.35 9.44
C SER A 50 20.63 21.10 9.72
N LEU A 51 20.59 20.61 10.96
CA LEU A 51 21.15 19.31 11.34
C LEU A 51 20.22 18.16 10.90
N ASP A 52 19.07 18.47 10.31
CA ASP A 52 18.15 17.47 9.78
C ASP A 52 18.81 16.73 8.62
N LEU A 53 18.89 15.41 8.74
CA LEU A 53 19.32 14.57 7.65
C LEU A 53 18.28 14.64 6.53
N ASP A 54 18.76 14.61 5.28
CA ASP A 54 17.90 14.40 4.12
C ASP A 54 16.99 13.19 4.36
N PRO A 55 15.65 13.33 4.32
CA PRO A 55 14.73 12.23 4.58
C PRO A 55 14.95 11.01 3.69
N GLY A 56 15.50 11.21 2.48
CA GLY A 56 15.87 10.16 1.54
C GLY A 56 17.25 9.53 1.78
N LEU A 57 18.07 10.07 2.71
CA LEU A 57 19.41 9.55 2.99
C LEU A 57 19.38 8.09 3.41
N ARG A 58 18.45 7.71 4.30
CA ARG A 58 18.29 6.32 4.75
C ARG A 58 18.03 5.39 3.57
N THR A 59 17.09 5.76 2.70
CA THR A 59 16.74 4.98 1.51
C THR A 59 17.94 4.81 0.59
N ARG A 60 18.65 5.90 0.26
CA ARG A 60 19.85 5.85 -0.60
C ARG A 60 20.97 5.00 0.00
N VAL A 61 21.18 5.07 1.31
CA VAL A 61 22.18 4.25 2.00
C VAL A 61 21.79 2.77 1.97
N LEU A 62 20.53 2.43 2.25
CA LEU A 62 20.06 1.05 2.20
C LEU A 62 20.12 0.49 0.77
N GLU A 63 19.73 1.27 -0.23
CA GLU A 63 19.83 0.91 -1.64
C GLU A 63 21.28 0.63 -2.04
N SER A 64 22.22 1.54 -1.73
CA SER A 64 23.65 1.32 -1.99
C SER A 64 24.21 0.08 -1.26
N CYS A 65 23.75 -0.18 -0.04
CA CYS A 65 24.12 -1.40 0.69
C CYS A 65 23.60 -2.67 0.00
N LEU A 66 22.36 -2.66 -0.49
CA LEU A 66 21.74 -3.79 -1.19
C LEU A 66 22.33 -4.02 -2.58
N GLU A 67 22.71 -2.96 -3.30
CA GLU A 67 23.46 -3.06 -4.57
C GLU A 67 24.81 -3.73 -4.36
N ARG A 68 25.51 -3.38 -3.29
CA ARG A 68 26.82 -3.98 -2.94
C ARG A 68 26.69 -5.42 -2.44
N ARG A 69 25.59 -5.74 -1.77
CA ARG A 69 25.34 -7.08 -1.21
C ARG A 69 23.89 -7.48 -1.47
N PRO A 70 23.59 -8.01 -2.68
CA PRO A 70 22.24 -8.40 -3.01
C PRO A 70 21.75 -9.53 -2.09
N PRO A 71 20.43 -9.58 -1.80
CA PRO A 71 19.86 -10.68 -1.05
C PRO A 71 20.08 -12.00 -1.80
N ARG A 72 20.45 -13.06 -1.07
CA ARG A 72 20.61 -14.40 -1.66
C ARG A 72 19.32 -14.93 -2.27
N THR A 73 18.19 -14.52 -1.70
CA THR A 73 16.85 -14.90 -2.12
C THR A 73 16.02 -13.62 -2.15
N PRO A 74 15.94 -12.94 -3.31
CA PRO A 74 15.16 -11.71 -3.44
C PRO A 74 13.67 -12.02 -3.37
N VAL A 75 12.90 -11.12 -2.76
CA VAL A 75 11.44 -11.15 -2.83
C VAL A 75 11.02 -10.78 -4.25
N PRO A 76 10.14 -11.56 -4.91
CA PRO A 76 9.63 -11.23 -6.23
C PRO A 76 8.97 -9.86 -6.22
N GLU A 77 9.17 -9.09 -7.29
CA GLU A 77 8.66 -7.72 -7.37
C GLU A 77 7.15 -7.64 -7.11
N TRP A 78 6.37 -8.61 -7.61
CA TRP A 78 4.92 -8.68 -7.44
C TRP A 78 4.47 -9.04 -6.01
N ALA A 79 5.36 -9.60 -5.17
CA ALA A 79 5.08 -9.89 -3.76
C ALA A 79 5.60 -8.80 -2.80
N ALA A 80 6.36 -7.82 -3.31
CA ALA A 80 7.02 -6.80 -2.48
C ALA A 80 6.03 -5.92 -1.70
N ALA A 81 4.83 -5.66 -2.25
CA ALA A 81 3.81 -4.90 -1.53
C ALA A 81 3.29 -5.68 -0.31
N TYR A 82 3.02 -6.97 -0.46
CA TYR A 82 2.57 -7.84 0.64
C TYR A 82 3.64 -7.93 1.75
N ASP A 83 4.89 -8.16 1.38
CA ASP A 83 6.01 -8.20 2.34
C ASP A 83 6.14 -6.87 3.11
N ALA A 84 6.04 -5.74 2.41
CA ALA A 84 6.12 -4.42 3.03
C ALA A 84 4.94 -4.12 3.97
N GLU A 85 3.70 -4.33 3.53
CA GLU A 85 2.53 -3.98 4.36
C GLU A 85 2.38 -4.91 5.58
N THR A 86 2.70 -6.21 5.44
CA THR A 86 2.73 -7.12 6.59
C THR A 86 3.84 -6.78 7.59
N ALA A 87 5.02 -6.36 7.12
CA ALA A 87 6.10 -5.89 7.99
C ALA A 87 5.73 -4.59 8.72
N ARG A 88 5.06 -3.65 8.04
CA ARG A 88 4.58 -2.40 8.65
C ARG A 88 3.52 -2.65 9.72
N LEU A 89 2.56 -3.53 9.44
CA LEU A 89 1.56 -3.92 10.43
C LEU A 89 2.21 -4.67 11.61
N ASP A 90 3.15 -5.59 11.38
CA ASP A 90 3.84 -6.28 12.48
C ASP A 90 4.64 -5.31 13.36
N ALA A 91 5.21 -4.25 12.78
CA ALA A 91 5.89 -3.19 13.53
C ALA A 91 4.91 -2.42 14.42
N LEU A 92 3.72 -2.04 13.92
CA LEU A 92 2.66 -1.43 14.73
C LEU A 92 2.25 -2.35 15.90
N LEU A 93 2.01 -3.62 15.61
CA LEU A 93 1.56 -4.61 16.60
C LEU A 93 2.65 -4.97 17.62
N GLN A 94 3.92 -4.69 17.34
CA GLN A 94 5.03 -5.02 18.23
C GLN A 94 4.93 -4.28 19.56
N ASP A 95 4.46 -3.04 19.52
CA ASP A 95 4.43 -2.14 20.68
C ASP A 95 3.12 -2.27 21.50
N PHE A 96 2.17 -3.10 21.05
CA PHE A 96 0.88 -3.24 21.70
C PHE A 96 0.96 -3.97 23.05
N GLY A 97 0.41 -3.33 24.09
CA GLY A 97 0.07 -3.93 25.37
C GLY A 97 -1.17 -4.84 25.29
N GLY A 98 -1.55 -5.46 26.41
CA GLY A 98 -2.67 -6.41 26.43
C GLY A 98 -4.04 -5.79 26.15
N SER A 99 -4.24 -4.52 26.50
CA SER A 99 -5.48 -3.77 26.30
C SER A 99 -5.75 -3.48 24.83
N GLU A 100 -4.72 -3.11 24.07
CA GLU A 100 -4.77 -2.68 22.68
C GLU A 100 -5.26 -3.81 21.78
N TRP A 101 -4.89 -5.08 22.08
CA TRP A 101 -5.43 -6.25 21.38
C TRP A 101 -6.95 -6.42 21.49
N HIS A 102 -7.57 -5.80 22.50
CA HIS A 102 -9.01 -5.82 22.73
C HIS A 102 -9.68 -4.49 22.36
N ALA A 103 -8.95 -3.52 21.81
CA ALA A 103 -9.52 -2.27 21.34
C ALA A 103 -10.58 -2.57 20.27
N PRO A 104 -11.76 -1.93 20.33
CA PRO A 104 -12.87 -2.23 19.44
C PRO A 104 -12.59 -1.70 18.05
N VAL A 105 -12.69 -2.58 17.05
CA VAL A 105 -12.58 -2.22 15.63
C VAL A 105 -13.94 -2.43 14.96
N ARG A 106 -14.25 -1.61 13.97
CA ARG A 106 -15.44 -1.77 13.13
C ARG A 106 -15.02 -1.93 11.68
N LEU A 107 -15.07 -3.18 11.22
CA LEU A 107 -14.89 -3.51 9.82
C LEU A 107 -16.06 -2.94 9.02
N ARG A 108 -15.76 -2.39 7.85
CA ARG A 108 -16.73 -1.75 6.94
C ARG A 108 -16.56 -2.35 5.54
N TRP A 109 -17.67 -2.55 4.84
CA TRP A 109 -17.68 -2.95 3.44
C TRP A 109 -18.99 -2.49 2.80
N TYR A 110 -19.13 -2.69 1.50
CA TYR A 110 -20.27 -2.30 0.71
C TYR A 110 -20.91 -3.53 0.05
N GLU A 111 -22.18 -3.78 0.33
CA GLU A 111 -22.89 -4.94 -0.18
C GLU A 111 -24.28 -4.53 -0.64
N SER A 112 -24.70 -4.98 -1.82
CA SER A 112 -26.03 -4.69 -2.37
C SER A 112 -26.41 -3.20 -2.35
N ASP A 113 -25.44 -2.33 -2.65
CA ASP A 113 -25.57 -0.88 -2.66
C ASP A 113 -25.78 -0.22 -1.28
N GLU A 114 -25.52 -0.94 -0.20
CA GLU A 114 -25.61 -0.46 1.18
C GLU A 114 -24.27 -0.63 1.92
N ALA A 115 -24.00 0.30 2.85
CA ALA A 115 -22.85 0.21 3.74
C ALA A 115 -23.15 -0.82 4.84
N SER A 116 -22.29 -1.82 4.94
CA SER A 116 -22.34 -2.88 5.94
C SER A 116 -21.18 -2.75 6.92
N SER A 117 -21.36 -3.25 8.13
CA SER A 117 -20.28 -3.22 9.13
C SER A 117 -20.37 -4.36 10.12
N ARG A 118 -19.23 -4.68 10.73
CA ARG A 118 -19.12 -5.67 11.79
C ARG A 118 -18.17 -5.21 12.89
N ARG A 119 -18.61 -5.37 14.13
CA ARG A 119 -17.78 -5.08 15.31
C ARG A 119 -16.87 -6.27 15.61
N THR A 120 -15.61 -5.97 15.90
CA THR A 120 -14.60 -6.93 16.31
C THR A 120 -13.57 -6.23 17.21
N THR A 121 -12.43 -6.85 17.45
CA THR A 121 -11.27 -6.25 18.14
C THR A 121 -10.05 -6.27 17.24
N VAL A 122 -8.97 -5.57 17.62
CA VAL A 122 -7.66 -5.69 16.95
C VAL A 122 -7.25 -7.16 16.76
N ALA A 123 -7.36 -7.99 17.80
CA ALA A 123 -7.06 -9.42 17.67
C ALA A 123 -8.01 -10.13 16.70
N GLY A 124 -9.28 -9.72 16.64
CA GLY A 124 -10.23 -10.22 15.65
C GLY A 124 -9.87 -9.85 14.21
N VAL A 125 -9.35 -8.64 13.97
CA VAL A 125 -8.84 -8.22 12.65
C VAL A 125 -7.62 -9.03 12.23
N ILE A 126 -6.66 -9.27 13.14
CA ILE A 126 -5.50 -10.12 12.82
C ILE A 126 -5.92 -11.58 12.57
N ALA A 127 -6.93 -12.08 13.31
CA ALA A 127 -7.52 -13.38 13.01
C ALA A 127 -8.18 -13.42 11.62
N HIS A 128 -8.90 -12.37 11.24
CA HIS A 128 -9.46 -12.24 9.89
C HIS A 128 -8.34 -12.31 8.82
N LEU A 129 -7.31 -11.45 8.92
CA LEU A 129 -6.17 -11.45 8.00
C LEU A 129 -5.49 -12.82 7.90
N LEU A 130 -5.20 -13.47 9.04
CA LEU A 130 -4.66 -14.82 9.11
C LEU A 130 -5.51 -15.82 8.30
N THR A 131 -6.83 -15.79 8.50
CA THR A 131 -7.72 -16.78 7.88
C THR A 131 -7.85 -16.59 6.38
N VAL A 132 -7.87 -15.33 5.92
CA VAL A 132 -8.03 -15.03 4.49
C VAL A 132 -6.70 -15.18 3.73
N ASP A 133 -5.56 -14.82 4.33
CA ASP A 133 -4.23 -15.15 3.80
C ASP A 133 -4.01 -16.67 3.67
N GLY A 134 -4.74 -17.45 4.47
CA GLY A 134 -4.85 -18.90 4.31
C GLY A 134 -5.30 -19.37 2.93
N LEU A 135 -6.05 -18.57 2.15
CA LEU A 135 -6.38 -18.89 0.75
C LEU A 135 -5.11 -19.00 -0.11
N VAL A 136 -4.17 -18.07 0.10
CA VAL A 136 -2.88 -18.07 -0.58
C VAL A 136 -2.00 -19.21 -0.05
N ALA A 137 -2.02 -19.46 1.26
CA ALA A 137 -1.26 -20.55 1.88
C ALA A 137 -1.67 -21.91 1.29
N VAL A 138 -2.98 -22.18 1.20
CA VAL A 138 -3.52 -23.42 0.63
C VAL A 138 -3.17 -23.55 -0.85
N ALA A 139 -3.26 -22.47 -1.63
CA ALA A 139 -2.86 -22.49 -3.04
C ALA A 139 -1.37 -22.87 -3.19
N LEU A 140 -0.51 -22.36 -2.31
CA LEU A 140 0.92 -22.67 -2.27
C LEU A 140 1.26 -24.05 -1.66
N GLY A 141 0.26 -24.82 -1.21
CA GLY A 141 0.47 -26.12 -0.58
C GLY A 141 1.02 -26.04 0.85
N LEU A 142 0.84 -24.90 1.53
CA LEU A 142 1.15 -24.72 2.94
C LEU A 142 -0.06 -25.10 3.82
N ASP A 143 0.17 -25.22 5.13
CA ASP A 143 -0.87 -25.54 6.09
C ASP A 143 -1.99 -24.46 6.11
N ASP A 144 -3.25 -24.91 6.19
CA ASP A 144 -4.40 -24.01 6.34
C ASP A 144 -4.49 -23.52 7.81
N PRO A 145 -4.46 -22.20 8.08
CA PRO A 145 -4.60 -21.66 9.44
C PRO A 145 -5.95 -21.91 10.09
N LEU A 146 -6.98 -22.33 9.33
CA LEU A 146 -8.25 -22.77 9.90
C LEU A 146 -8.13 -24.04 10.73
N GLY A 147 -7.10 -24.87 10.50
CA GLY A 147 -6.94 -26.16 11.17
C GLY A 147 -8.18 -27.03 10.96
N ASP A 148 -8.80 -27.47 12.06
CA ASP A 148 -10.01 -28.30 12.03
C ASP A 148 -11.30 -27.50 11.74
N ALA A 149 -11.25 -26.16 11.78
CA ALA A 149 -12.42 -25.35 11.46
C ALA A 149 -12.76 -25.45 9.97
N THR A 150 -14.03 -25.73 9.65
CA THR A 150 -14.47 -25.90 8.26
C THR A 150 -15.28 -24.69 7.80
N ALA A 151 -14.78 -23.98 6.80
CA ALA A 151 -15.54 -22.93 6.11
C ALA A 151 -16.57 -23.55 5.16
N VAL A 152 -17.75 -22.94 5.03
CA VAL A 152 -18.82 -23.43 4.14
C VAL A 152 -18.40 -23.33 2.68
N ARG A 153 -17.68 -22.25 2.32
CA ARG A 153 -17.05 -22.02 1.03
C ARG A 153 -15.67 -21.40 1.25
N PRO A 154 -14.77 -21.41 0.26
CA PRO A 154 -13.47 -20.76 0.37
C PRO A 154 -13.57 -19.25 0.10
N THR A 155 -14.57 -18.57 0.69
CA THR A 155 -14.70 -17.11 0.62
C THR A 155 -14.03 -16.46 1.83
N PRO A 156 -13.52 -15.22 1.71
CA PRO A 156 -12.99 -14.47 2.86
C PRO A 156 -13.95 -14.43 4.06
N TRP A 157 -15.22 -14.12 3.80
CA TRP A 157 -16.29 -14.12 4.79
C TRP A 157 -16.46 -15.48 5.49
N ASP A 158 -16.67 -16.55 4.72
CA ASP A 158 -16.98 -17.87 5.27
C ASP A 158 -15.80 -18.43 6.09
N ARG A 159 -14.56 -18.09 5.71
CA ARG A 159 -13.34 -18.47 6.45
C ARG A 159 -13.22 -17.70 7.77
N THR A 160 -13.40 -16.38 7.71
CA THR A 160 -13.40 -15.52 8.91
C THR A 160 -14.46 -15.97 9.92
N GLU A 161 -15.68 -16.22 9.43
CA GLU A 161 -16.78 -16.68 10.28
C GLU A 161 -16.56 -18.08 10.85
N ALA A 162 -15.95 -18.98 10.10
CA ALA A 162 -15.62 -20.32 10.60
C ALA A 162 -14.61 -20.23 11.75
N TYR A 163 -13.57 -19.42 11.58
CA TYR A 163 -12.55 -19.23 12.61
C TYR A 163 -13.10 -18.60 13.88
N TRP A 164 -13.84 -17.49 13.76
CA TRP A 164 -14.43 -16.82 14.92
C TRP A 164 -15.47 -17.69 15.64
N ARG A 165 -16.24 -18.51 14.92
CA ARG A 165 -17.18 -19.46 15.55
C ARG A 165 -16.50 -20.64 16.23
N ALA A 166 -15.37 -21.11 15.70
CA ALA A 166 -14.61 -22.20 16.31
C ALA A 166 -13.86 -21.77 17.58
N ALA A 167 -13.58 -20.47 17.74
CA ALA A 167 -12.87 -19.95 18.89
C ALA A 167 -13.72 -20.01 20.17
N ARG A 168 -13.27 -20.81 21.16
CA ARG A 168 -13.93 -20.91 22.49
C ARG A 168 -13.94 -19.58 23.25
N PHE A 169 -12.92 -18.76 23.03
CA PHE A 169 -12.77 -17.42 23.59
C PHE A 169 -12.44 -16.45 22.46
N PRO A 170 -12.77 -15.15 22.61
CA PRO A 170 -12.37 -14.14 21.65
C PRO A 170 -10.86 -14.18 21.37
N PRO A 171 -10.42 -13.94 20.11
CA PRO A 171 -9.02 -13.81 19.78
C PRO A 171 -8.30 -12.82 20.71
N THR A 172 -7.05 -13.13 21.06
CA THR A 172 -6.17 -12.28 21.87
C THR A 172 -4.83 -12.09 21.15
N ARG A 173 -3.85 -11.43 21.78
CA ARG A 173 -2.46 -11.32 21.28
C ARG A 173 -1.85 -12.62 20.74
N SER A 174 -2.33 -13.78 21.18
CA SER A 174 -1.88 -15.08 20.70
C SER A 174 -1.98 -15.25 19.17
N VAL A 175 -2.84 -14.51 18.48
CA VAL A 175 -2.98 -14.60 17.00
C VAL A 175 -1.82 -13.98 16.24
N ARG A 176 -1.03 -13.10 16.86
CA ARG A 176 0.10 -12.42 16.19
C ARG A 176 1.15 -13.40 15.69
N ALA A 177 1.54 -14.36 16.52
CA ALA A 177 2.65 -15.26 16.19
C ALA A 177 2.31 -16.22 15.03
N PRO A 178 1.12 -16.84 14.96
CA PRO A 178 0.67 -17.58 13.78
C PRO A 178 0.58 -16.70 12.52
N TRP A 179 -0.04 -15.53 12.62
CA TRP A 179 -0.18 -14.60 11.49
C TRP A 179 1.18 -14.20 10.92
N ARG A 180 2.09 -13.71 11.77
CA ARG A 180 3.44 -13.31 11.36
C ARG A 180 4.23 -14.46 10.73
N ARG A 181 4.09 -15.67 11.27
CA ARG A 181 4.74 -16.86 10.72
C ARG A 181 4.20 -17.17 9.33
N GLN A 182 2.89 -17.16 9.15
CA GLN A 182 2.27 -17.40 7.85
C GLN A 182 2.73 -16.36 6.82
N SER A 183 2.71 -15.06 7.14
CA SER A 183 3.19 -14.03 6.20
C SER A 183 4.64 -14.27 5.77
N HIS A 184 5.52 -14.64 6.70
CA HIS A 184 6.90 -15.01 6.37
C HIS A 184 6.99 -16.27 5.51
N ASP A 185 6.20 -17.31 5.80
CA ASP A 185 6.21 -18.56 5.04
C ASP A 185 5.66 -18.36 3.61
N LEU A 186 4.65 -17.49 3.43
CA LEU A 186 4.16 -17.07 2.12
C LEU A 186 5.26 -16.39 1.31
N VAL A 187 5.89 -15.33 1.87
CA VAL A 187 6.97 -14.58 1.20
C VAL A 187 8.15 -15.49 0.88
N ARG A 188 8.56 -16.34 1.83
CA ARG A 188 9.65 -17.30 1.62
C ARG A 188 9.32 -18.29 0.51
N THR A 189 8.11 -18.82 0.47
CA THR A 189 7.70 -19.82 -0.52
C THR A 189 7.70 -19.23 -1.92
N VAL A 190 7.12 -18.03 -2.11
CA VAL A 190 7.12 -17.39 -3.44
C VAL A 190 8.51 -16.92 -3.89
N SER A 191 9.40 -16.59 -2.95
CA SER A 191 10.78 -16.19 -3.26
C SER A 191 11.67 -17.37 -3.67
N LEU A 192 11.28 -18.59 -3.30
CA LEU A 192 11.97 -19.83 -3.68
C LEU A 192 11.33 -20.52 -4.89
N ALA A 193 10.13 -20.08 -5.30
CA ALA A 193 9.41 -20.68 -6.39
C ALA A 193 9.95 -20.21 -7.76
N ASP A 194 9.86 -21.09 -8.76
CA ASP A 194 10.28 -20.76 -10.13
C ASP A 194 9.38 -19.68 -10.76
N GLY A 195 9.84 -19.07 -11.86
CA GLY A 195 9.18 -17.91 -12.49
C GLY A 195 7.73 -18.10 -12.96
N GLY A 196 7.19 -19.32 -12.94
CA GLY A 196 5.79 -19.62 -13.25
C GLY A 196 4.81 -19.49 -12.07
N ALA A 197 5.29 -19.43 -10.83
CA ALA A 197 4.45 -19.50 -9.63
C ALA A 197 3.42 -18.37 -9.55
N GLY A 198 3.75 -17.17 -10.03
CA GLY A 198 2.84 -16.03 -10.02
C GLY A 198 1.53 -16.25 -10.79
N ARG A 199 1.45 -17.24 -11.69
CA ARG A 199 0.22 -17.54 -12.46
C ARG A 199 -0.69 -18.57 -11.81
N LEU A 200 -0.27 -19.17 -10.70
CA LEU A 200 -1.06 -20.16 -9.97
C LEU A 200 -2.41 -19.54 -9.55
N PRO A 201 -3.57 -20.18 -9.82
CA PRO A 201 -4.85 -19.63 -9.42
C PRO A 201 -5.08 -19.76 -7.91
N VAL A 202 -5.51 -18.67 -7.29
CA VAL A 202 -5.97 -18.60 -5.89
C VAL A 202 -7.48 -18.38 -5.90
N SER A 203 -8.23 -19.33 -5.34
CA SER A 203 -9.70 -19.25 -5.28
C SER A 203 -10.15 -18.36 -4.13
N TYR A 204 -11.12 -17.48 -4.42
CA TYR A 204 -11.86 -16.66 -3.46
C TYR A 204 -13.32 -17.12 -3.33
N GLY A 205 -13.62 -18.34 -3.79
CA GLY A 205 -14.98 -18.87 -3.90
C GLY A 205 -15.58 -18.56 -5.27
N ASP A 206 -16.16 -17.37 -5.42
CA ASP A 206 -16.93 -17.01 -6.62
C ASP A 206 -16.05 -16.59 -7.81
N TYR A 207 -14.77 -16.30 -7.54
CA TYR A 207 -13.77 -15.96 -8.53
C TYR A 207 -12.38 -16.48 -8.12
N ALA A 208 -11.41 -16.36 -9.04
CA ALA A 208 -10.02 -16.68 -8.77
C ALA A 208 -9.11 -15.57 -9.30
N LEU A 209 -8.03 -15.30 -8.58
CA LEU A 209 -6.96 -14.41 -9.01
C LEU A 209 -5.69 -15.23 -9.27
N PRO A 210 -4.85 -14.86 -10.25
CA PRO A 210 -3.51 -15.41 -10.30
C PRO A 210 -2.74 -14.97 -9.04
N LEU A 211 -1.82 -15.80 -8.55
CA LEU A 211 -1.11 -15.61 -7.29
C LEU A 211 -0.48 -14.22 -7.15
N HIS A 212 0.05 -13.65 -8.23
CA HIS A 212 0.61 -12.30 -8.19
C HIS A 212 -0.43 -11.22 -7.88
N ASP A 213 -1.63 -11.32 -8.45
CA ASP A 213 -2.74 -10.41 -8.16
C ASP A 213 -3.33 -10.72 -6.78
N ALA A 214 -3.41 -12.00 -6.38
CA ALA A 214 -3.84 -12.38 -5.05
C ALA A 214 -2.94 -11.77 -3.96
N MET A 215 -1.62 -11.75 -4.15
CA MET A 215 -0.70 -11.13 -3.20
C MET A 215 -0.84 -9.60 -3.14
N LEU A 216 -1.14 -8.95 -4.27
CA LEU A 216 -1.45 -7.52 -4.28
C LEU A 216 -2.78 -7.22 -3.56
N ASP A 217 -3.80 -8.05 -3.77
CA ASP A 217 -5.06 -8.00 -3.01
C ASP A 217 -4.80 -8.17 -1.51
N ARG A 218 -4.02 -9.17 -1.11
CA ARG A 218 -3.67 -9.37 0.31
C ARG A 218 -2.88 -8.18 0.89
N ALA A 219 -2.03 -7.52 0.09
CA ALA A 219 -1.32 -6.32 0.51
C ALA A 219 -2.28 -5.14 0.76
N PHE A 220 -3.25 -4.95 -0.14
CA PHE A 220 -4.32 -3.95 0.01
C PHE A 220 -5.13 -4.20 1.30
N GLU A 221 -5.62 -5.42 1.49
CA GLU A 221 -6.41 -5.80 2.66
C GLU A 221 -5.59 -5.65 3.96
N CYS A 222 -4.29 -6.00 3.94
CA CYS A 222 -3.41 -5.80 5.09
C CYS A 222 -3.24 -4.32 5.44
N TRP A 223 -3.07 -3.43 4.45
CA TRP A 223 -2.97 -2.00 4.69
C TRP A 223 -4.29 -1.40 5.20
N VAL A 224 -5.42 -1.69 4.57
CA VAL A 224 -6.74 -1.21 4.99
C VAL A 224 -7.02 -1.59 6.43
N HIS A 225 -6.77 -2.84 6.80
CA HIS A 225 -6.98 -3.30 8.16
C HIS A 225 -5.93 -2.81 9.16
N ALA A 226 -4.73 -2.43 8.69
CA ALA A 226 -3.79 -1.70 9.52
C ALA A 226 -4.28 -0.28 9.83
N GLU A 227 -4.94 0.39 8.87
CA GLU A 227 -5.61 1.68 9.07
C GLU A 227 -6.77 1.53 10.08
N ASP A 228 -7.62 0.51 9.94
CA ASP A 228 -8.67 0.18 10.93
C ASP A 228 -8.12 0.00 12.36
N ILE A 229 -7.01 -0.73 12.48
CA ILE A 229 -6.35 -0.97 13.77
C ILE A 229 -5.76 0.33 14.32
N ALA A 230 -5.08 1.11 13.48
CA ALA A 230 -4.45 2.36 13.87
C ALA A 230 -5.50 3.40 14.30
N GLU A 231 -6.64 3.50 13.61
CA GLU A 231 -7.80 4.31 14.01
C GLU A 231 -8.28 3.90 15.40
N ALA A 232 -8.42 2.59 15.66
CA ALA A 232 -8.95 2.08 16.93
C ALA A 232 -8.02 2.32 18.14
N VAL A 233 -6.74 2.64 17.92
CA VAL A 233 -5.76 2.94 18.99
C VAL A 233 -5.18 4.34 18.89
N ASP A 234 -5.79 5.23 18.10
CA ASP A 234 -5.37 6.62 17.88
C ASP A 234 -3.88 6.75 17.43
N TYR A 235 -3.44 5.87 16.53
CA TYR A 235 -2.08 5.85 15.99
C TYR A 235 -2.03 6.38 14.54
N PRO A 236 -1.04 7.21 14.16
CA PRO A 236 -0.89 7.67 12.78
C PRO A 236 -0.40 6.54 11.87
N TYR A 237 -1.07 6.32 10.74
CA TYR A 237 -0.69 5.29 9.77
C TYR A 237 -0.77 5.81 8.34
N ASP A 238 0.40 5.97 7.70
CA ASP A 238 0.48 6.53 6.34
C ASP A 238 0.05 5.52 5.26
N PRO A 239 -0.32 5.98 4.06
CA PRO A 239 -0.54 5.08 2.91
C PRO A 239 0.70 4.26 2.51
N PRO A 240 0.56 3.23 1.65
CA PRO A 240 1.66 2.52 1.02
C PRO A 240 2.58 3.45 0.23
N SER A 241 3.81 3.00 -0.04
CA SER A 241 4.70 3.72 -0.96
C SER A 241 4.01 3.91 -2.31
N GLY A 242 4.28 5.01 -3.02
CA GLY A 242 3.57 5.32 -4.26
C GLY A 242 3.67 4.23 -5.34
N ARG A 243 4.79 3.49 -5.39
CA ARG A 243 4.93 2.32 -6.28
C ARG A 243 4.00 1.16 -5.88
N HIS A 244 3.83 0.91 -4.59
CA HIS A 244 2.91 -0.12 -4.10
C HIS A 244 1.45 0.32 -4.29
N LEU A 245 1.14 1.57 -3.96
CA LEU A 245 -0.20 2.13 -4.14
C LEU A 245 -0.62 2.07 -5.62
N HIS A 246 0.25 2.48 -6.55
CA HIS A 246 -0.03 2.40 -7.98
C HIS A 246 -0.41 0.98 -8.44
N ARG A 247 0.24 -0.06 -7.91
CA ARG A 247 -0.09 -1.45 -8.28
C ARG A 247 -1.38 -1.95 -7.68
N ILE A 248 -1.69 -1.54 -6.45
CA ILE A 248 -2.98 -1.83 -5.81
C ILE A 248 -4.11 -1.17 -6.62
N VAL A 249 -3.93 0.10 -6.98
CA VAL A 249 -4.85 0.85 -7.84
C VAL A 249 -4.98 0.20 -9.21
N ASP A 250 -3.88 -0.21 -9.84
CA ASP A 250 -3.90 -0.90 -11.14
C ASP A 250 -4.72 -2.20 -11.07
N LEU A 251 -4.53 -3.01 -10.03
CA LEU A 251 -5.32 -4.22 -9.83
C LEU A 251 -6.81 -3.91 -9.75
N ALA A 252 -7.20 -2.97 -8.88
CA ALA A 252 -8.60 -2.56 -8.73
C ALA A 252 -9.18 -2.01 -10.05
N ALA A 253 -8.43 -1.18 -10.78
CA ALA A 253 -8.82 -0.65 -12.08
C ALA A 253 -9.02 -1.76 -13.12
N ARG A 254 -8.16 -2.78 -13.15
CA ARG A 254 -8.32 -3.97 -14.02
C ARG A 254 -9.52 -4.83 -13.63
N MET A 255 -9.93 -4.83 -12.37
CA MET A 255 -11.09 -5.58 -11.89
C MET A 255 -12.43 -4.87 -12.17
N LEU A 256 -12.46 -3.53 -12.27
CA LEU A 256 -13.68 -2.74 -12.45
C LEU A 256 -14.61 -3.26 -13.57
N PRO A 257 -14.14 -3.61 -14.79
CA PRO A 257 -15.03 -4.08 -15.85
C PRO A 257 -15.79 -5.37 -15.47
N ALA A 258 -15.12 -6.31 -14.79
CA ALA A 258 -15.74 -7.55 -14.35
C ALA A 258 -16.76 -7.31 -13.23
N VAL A 259 -16.46 -6.40 -12.30
CA VAL A 259 -17.37 -6.01 -11.21
C VAL A 259 -18.60 -5.27 -11.75
N LEU A 260 -18.41 -4.39 -12.74
CA LEU A 260 -19.52 -3.73 -13.44
C LEU A 260 -20.45 -4.73 -14.11
N GLU A 261 -19.91 -5.76 -14.79
CA GLU A 261 -20.72 -6.80 -15.39
C GLU A 261 -21.46 -7.64 -14.34
N HIS A 262 -20.79 -8.00 -13.25
CA HIS A 262 -21.42 -8.71 -12.14
C HIS A 262 -22.61 -7.91 -11.58
N ARG A 263 -22.43 -6.62 -11.32
CA ARG A 263 -23.51 -5.74 -10.83
C ARG A 263 -24.69 -5.68 -11.79
N ARG A 264 -24.44 -5.61 -13.10
CA ARG A 264 -25.50 -5.63 -14.13
C ARG A 264 -26.29 -6.92 -14.12
N LEU A 265 -25.61 -8.06 -14.07
CA LEU A 265 -26.26 -9.38 -14.03
C LEU A 265 -27.17 -9.55 -12.80
N HIS A 266 -26.90 -8.80 -11.73
CA HIS A 266 -27.69 -8.81 -10.49
C HIS A 266 -28.66 -7.62 -10.37
N GLY A 267 -28.83 -6.83 -11.43
CA GLY A 267 -29.79 -5.71 -11.43
C GLY A 267 -29.38 -4.51 -10.56
N LEU A 268 -28.11 -4.43 -10.17
CA LEU A 268 -27.54 -3.36 -9.32
C LEU A 268 -26.92 -2.21 -10.14
N ALA A 269 -27.09 -2.22 -11.47
CA ALA A 269 -26.54 -1.20 -12.35
C ALA A 269 -27.67 -0.46 -13.09
N SER A 270 -27.35 0.73 -13.58
CA SER A 270 -28.27 1.52 -14.38
C SER A 270 -28.71 0.74 -15.64
N PRO A 271 -29.98 0.82 -16.06
CA PRO A 271 -30.37 0.38 -17.39
C PRO A 271 -29.66 1.27 -18.42
N VAL A 272 -28.77 0.69 -19.23
CA VAL A 272 -28.01 1.40 -20.25
C VAL A 272 -28.18 0.67 -21.59
N GLU A 273 -28.47 1.41 -22.66
CA GLU A 273 -28.43 0.85 -24.02
C GLU A 273 -27.00 0.38 -24.32
N ARG A 274 -26.82 -0.94 -24.38
CA ARG A 274 -25.53 -1.55 -24.70
C ARG A 274 -25.17 -1.24 -26.14
N ARG A 275 -23.96 -0.72 -26.37
CA ARG A 275 -23.29 -0.92 -27.65
C ARG A 275 -22.44 -2.19 -27.51
N LEU A 276 -23.01 -3.33 -27.89
CA LEU A 276 -22.22 -4.57 -27.96
C LEU A 276 -21.13 -4.38 -29.00
N VAL A 277 -19.87 -4.39 -28.56
CA VAL A 277 -18.69 -4.38 -29.40
C VAL A 277 -18.04 -5.76 -29.40
N ALA A 278 -17.36 -6.11 -30.49
CA ALA A 278 -16.61 -7.36 -30.52
C ALA A 278 -15.48 -7.33 -29.48
N ALA A 279 -15.04 -8.50 -29.02
CA ALA A 279 -13.95 -8.58 -28.05
C ALA A 279 -12.68 -7.91 -28.59
N GLY A 280 -12.05 -7.06 -27.76
CA GLY A 280 -10.88 -6.27 -28.13
C GLY A 280 -11.18 -4.98 -28.90
N GLU A 281 -12.42 -4.77 -29.37
CA GLU A 281 -12.83 -3.51 -29.99
C GLU A 281 -13.09 -2.42 -28.94
N PRO A 282 -12.87 -1.13 -29.29
CA PRO A 282 -13.11 -0.03 -28.38
C PRO A 282 -14.59 0.12 -28.05
N GLY A 283 -14.90 0.25 -26.76
CA GLY A 283 -16.25 0.54 -26.25
C GLY A 283 -16.31 1.88 -25.51
N ARG A 284 -17.50 2.26 -25.05
CA ARG A 284 -17.64 3.43 -24.16
C ARG A 284 -16.73 3.26 -22.96
N SER A 285 -15.99 4.31 -22.64
CA SER A 285 -14.96 4.25 -21.61
C SER A 285 -15.15 5.36 -20.59
N LEU A 286 -14.87 5.04 -19.33
CA LEU A 286 -14.66 6.04 -18.29
C LEU A 286 -13.16 6.20 -18.08
N ARG A 287 -12.67 7.43 -18.12
CA ARG A 287 -11.30 7.77 -17.71
C ARG A 287 -11.26 7.88 -16.19
N LEU A 288 -10.44 7.04 -15.57
CA LEU A 288 -10.11 7.09 -14.14
C LEU A 288 -8.71 7.70 -14.03
N GLU A 289 -8.64 8.91 -13.50
CA GLU A 289 -7.39 9.60 -13.17
C GLU A 289 -7.15 9.49 -11.66
N ILE A 290 -5.97 8.98 -11.30
CA ILE A 290 -5.54 8.92 -9.91
C ILE A 290 -4.43 9.94 -9.73
N GLU A 291 -4.61 10.83 -8.76
CA GLU A 291 -3.65 11.86 -8.41
C GLU A 291 -2.67 11.37 -7.34
N GLY A 292 -1.56 12.10 -7.14
CA GLY A 292 -0.65 11.88 -6.03
C GLY A 292 0.34 10.72 -6.17
N SER A 293 0.87 10.26 -5.03
CA SER A 293 1.92 9.23 -4.96
C SER A 293 1.33 7.85 -5.21
N GLY A 294 1.18 7.48 -6.48
CA GLY A 294 0.43 6.29 -6.91
C GLY A 294 -0.39 6.54 -8.17
N GLY A 295 -0.38 7.78 -8.65
CA GLY A 295 -1.19 8.22 -9.76
C GLY A 295 -0.96 7.52 -11.10
N GLY A 296 -1.88 7.80 -12.01
CA GLY A 296 -1.96 7.19 -13.33
C GLY A 296 -3.31 7.48 -13.97
N GLU A 297 -3.45 7.07 -15.23
CA GLU A 297 -4.71 7.15 -15.96
C GLU A 297 -5.09 5.76 -16.48
N TRP A 298 -6.32 5.34 -16.22
CA TRP A 298 -6.89 4.09 -16.72
C TRP A 298 -8.15 4.38 -17.51
N LEU A 299 -8.31 3.72 -18.65
CA LEU A 299 -9.54 3.76 -19.45
C LEU A 299 -10.35 2.50 -19.15
N ILE A 300 -11.41 2.67 -18.37
CA ILE A 300 -12.27 1.58 -17.89
C ILE A 300 -13.36 1.32 -18.94
N PRO A 301 -13.35 0.18 -19.65
CA PRO A 301 -14.41 -0.17 -20.57
C PRO A 301 -15.72 -0.39 -19.82
N LEU A 302 -16.78 0.28 -20.27
CA LEU A 302 -18.09 0.24 -19.62
C LEU A 302 -18.96 -0.87 -20.18
N ASP A 303 -18.99 -1.12 -21.49
CA ASP A 303 -20.05 -1.95 -22.12
C ASP A 303 -19.86 -3.48 -21.95
N SER A 304 -18.62 -3.92 -21.77
CA SER A 304 -18.24 -5.33 -21.65
C SER A 304 -16.86 -5.48 -21.02
N PRO A 305 -16.62 -6.50 -20.17
CA PRO A 305 -15.28 -6.83 -19.67
C PRO A 305 -14.28 -7.17 -20.78
N ALA A 306 -14.75 -7.62 -21.95
CA ALA A 306 -13.91 -7.96 -23.09
C ALA A 306 -13.64 -6.79 -24.04
N ALA A 307 -14.24 -5.62 -23.80
CA ALA A 307 -14.00 -4.43 -24.61
C ALA A 307 -12.68 -3.76 -24.24
N LYS A 308 -12.10 -3.01 -25.17
CA LYS A 308 -10.88 -2.23 -24.93
C LYS A 308 -11.23 -0.80 -24.49
N GLY A 309 -10.59 -0.30 -23.45
CA GLY A 309 -10.67 1.11 -23.06
C GLY A 309 -10.17 2.04 -24.17
N SER A 310 -10.85 3.17 -24.40
CA SER A 310 -10.57 4.09 -25.50
C SER A 310 -10.84 5.54 -25.12
N ALA A 311 -9.83 6.40 -25.28
CA ALA A 311 -9.95 7.84 -25.08
C ALA A 311 -10.87 8.49 -26.13
N GLU A 312 -10.91 7.95 -27.36
CA GLU A 312 -11.83 8.42 -28.41
C GLU A 312 -13.30 8.17 -28.07
N HIS A 313 -13.58 7.18 -27.22
CA HIS A 313 -14.91 6.80 -26.76
C HIS A 313 -15.13 7.14 -25.27
N GLU A 314 -14.38 8.11 -24.76
CA GLU A 314 -14.55 8.60 -23.39
C GLU A 314 -15.93 9.27 -23.24
N VAL A 315 -16.73 8.78 -22.29
CA VAL A 315 -18.05 9.36 -21.97
C VAL A 315 -18.09 10.02 -20.60
N ALA A 316 -17.09 9.74 -19.77
CA ALA A 316 -16.97 10.27 -18.42
C ALA A 316 -15.51 10.27 -17.95
N HIS A 317 -15.20 11.20 -17.06
CA HIS A 317 -13.92 11.33 -16.40
C HIS A 317 -14.13 11.47 -14.89
N VAL A 318 -13.36 10.70 -14.13
CA VAL A 318 -13.34 10.67 -12.67
C VAL A 318 -11.89 10.86 -12.21
N ALA A 319 -11.65 11.82 -11.32
CA ALA A 319 -10.34 12.13 -10.74
C ALA A 319 -10.39 12.12 -9.22
N LEU A 320 -9.45 11.44 -8.56
CA LEU A 320 -9.34 11.38 -7.09
C LEU A 320 -7.94 10.93 -6.64
N ASP A 321 -7.61 11.18 -5.38
CA ASP A 321 -6.36 10.68 -4.77
C ASP A 321 -6.35 9.15 -4.66
N GLY A 322 -5.17 8.52 -4.77
CA GLY A 322 -5.03 7.07 -4.72
C GLY A 322 -5.49 6.45 -3.40
N ALA A 323 -5.24 7.09 -2.26
CA ALA A 323 -5.71 6.60 -0.97
C ALA A 323 -7.24 6.74 -0.86
N GLU A 324 -7.82 7.80 -1.43
CA GLU A 324 -9.27 7.97 -1.48
C GLU A 324 -9.95 6.90 -2.33
N PHE A 325 -9.41 6.58 -3.51
CA PHE A 325 -9.91 5.48 -4.35
C PHE A 325 -9.84 4.14 -3.62
N CYS A 326 -8.74 3.88 -2.91
CA CYS A 326 -8.58 2.67 -2.12
C CYS A 326 -9.56 2.60 -0.94
N ARG A 327 -9.80 3.70 -0.22
CA ARG A 327 -10.84 3.76 0.83
C ARG A 327 -12.25 3.54 0.28
N LEU A 328 -12.55 4.08 -0.90
CA LEU A 328 -13.80 3.77 -1.60
C LEU A 328 -13.88 2.28 -1.91
N ALA A 329 -12.84 1.70 -2.51
CA ALA A 329 -12.78 0.28 -2.86
C ALA A 329 -12.82 -0.65 -1.62
N ALA A 330 -12.40 -0.16 -0.47
CA ALA A 330 -12.48 -0.81 0.83
C ALA A 330 -13.82 -0.58 1.56
N GLY A 331 -14.78 0.15 0.97
CA GLY A 331 -16.08 0.44 1.59
C GLY A 331 -15.99 1.35 2.83
N HIS A 332 -14.88 2.05 3.01
CA HIS A 332 -14.67 3.00 4.11
C HIS A 332 -15.32 4.35 3.85
N VAL A 333 -15.47 4.70 2.57
CA VAL A 333 -16.15 5.92 2.13
C VAL A 333 -17.31 5.54 1.23
N PRO A 334 -18.55 5.99 1.52
CA PRO A 334 -19.68 5.78 0.63
C PRO A 334 -19.44 6.42 -0.75
N PRO A 335 -19.87 5.79 -1.86
CA PRO A 335 -19.69 6.34 -3.21
C PRO A 335 -20.18 7.78 -3.42
N ARG A 336 -21.17 8.21 -2.64
CA ARG A 336 -21.75 9.57 -2.72
C ARG A 336 -20.95 10.63 -1.96
N GLU A 337 -20.10 10.19 -1.03
CA GLU A 337 -19.31 11.04 -0.14
C GLU A 337 -17.82 11.08 -0.55
N ALA A 338 -17.40 10.20 -1.47
CA ALA A 338 -16.05 10.16 -2.00
C ALA A 338 -15.62 11.53 -2.55
N ALA A 339 -14.42 11.97 -2.17
CA ALA A 339 -13.85 13.23 -2.61
C ALA A 339 -13.37 13.11 -4.07
N VAL A 340 -14.31 13.26 -5.01
CA VAL A 340 -14.12 12.93 -6.42
C VAL A 340 -14.42 14.11 -7.36
N GLY A 341 -13.46 14.44 -8.22
CA GLY A 341 -13.68 15.28 -9.40
C GLY A 341 -14.38 14.47 -10.48
N GLN A 342 -15.47 14.99 -11.06
CA GLN A 342 -16.28 14.22 -12.00
C GLN A 342 -16.86 15.08 -13.13
N VAL A 343 -16.75 14.59 -14.36
CA VAL A 343 -17.26 15.25 -15.58
C VAL A 343 -17.82 14.20 -16.54
N GLY A 344 -18.94 14.50 -17.21
CA GLY A 344 -19.53 13.64 -18.24
C GLY A 344 -20.77 12.86 -17.77
N ASP A 345 -20.94 11.64 -18.28
CA ASP A 345 -22.11 10.79 -18.03
C ASP A 345 -22.25 10.39 -16.54
N ARG A 346 -23.24 10.98 -15.87
CA ARG A 346 -23.51 10.76 -14.44
C ARG A 346 -23.90 9.31 -14.10
N ALA A 347 -24.56 8.59 -15.02
CA ALA A 347 -24.93 7.20 -14.77
C ALA A 347 -23.68 6.31 -14.84
N ALA A 348 -22.81 6.54 -15.82
CA ALA A 348 -21.53 5.84 -15.93
C ALA A 348 -20.63 6.09 -14.70
N ILE A 349 -20.51 7.34 -14.27
CA ILE A 349 -19.73 7.70 -13.07
C ILE A 349 -20.27 6.98 -11.84
N ARG A 350 -21.58 7.08 -11.60
CA ARG A 350 -22.22 6.39 -10.46
C ARG A 350 -21.94 4.90 -10.51
N ASP A 351 -22.17 4.24 -11.64
CA ASP A 351 -22.01 2.79 -11.75
C ASP A 351 -20.56 2.37 -11.49
N VAL A 352 -19.57 3.16 -11.92
CA VAL A 352 -18.14 2.90 -11.63
C VAL A 352 -17.82 3.09 -10.15
N LEU A 353 -18.28 4.17 -9.51
CA LEU A 353 -18.02 4.39 -8.08
C LEU A 353 -18.68 3.32 -7.20
N MET A 354 -19.90 2.88 -7.57
CA MET A 354 -20.58 1.78 -6.89
C MET A 354 -19.91 0.43 -7.18
N ALA A 355 -19.31 0.24 -8.36
CA ALA A 355 -18.50 -0.93 -8.68
C ALA A 355 -17.21 -0.97 -7.88
N ALA A 356 -16.51 0.16 -7.73
CA ALA A 356 -15.34 0.27 -6.88
C ALA A 356 -15.70 -0.11 -5.43
N ALA A 357 -16.74 0.50 -4.84
CA ALA A 357 -17.16 0.17 -3.48
C ALA A 357 -17.57 -1.30 -3.31
N GLY A 358 -18.23 -1.89 -4.31
CA GLY A 358 -18.62 -3.30 -4.31
C GLY A 358 -17.47 -4.31 -4.41
N MET A 359 -16.21 -3.87 -4.48
CA MET A 359 -15.03 -4.74 -4.34
C MET A 359 -14.74 -5.10 -2.88
N SER A 360 -15.16 -4.23 -1.96
CA SER A 360 -14.97 -4.44 -0.54
C SER A 360 -15.71 -5.67 -0.05
N ARG A 361 -15.12 -6.34 0.94
CA ARG A 361 -15.66 -7.55 1.57
C ARG A 361 -15.09 -7.69 2.97
N MET A 362 -15.70 -8.57 3.76
CA MET A 362 -15.15 -9.08 5.00
C MET A 362 -14.72 -10.54 4.80
#